data_AF-A0A9X5JJQ3-F1
#
_entry.id   AF-A0A9X5JJQ3-F1
#
_cell.length_a   1.000
_cell.length_b   1.000
_cell.length_c   1.000
_cell.angle_alpha   90.00
_cell.angle_beta   90.00
_cell.angle_gamma   90.00
#
_symmetry.space_group_name_H-M   'P 1'
#
loop_
_entity.id
_entity.type
_entity.pdbx_description
1 polymer ?
#
loop_
_entity_poly.entity_id
_entity_poly.type
_entity_poly.pdbx_seq_one_letter_code
_entity_poly.pdbx_strand_id
1 'polypeptide(L)'
;MFDNFLIRPGSLQNEAVDGKVIGFKLAVRNANYRGVFLSLHNGYFISVDGQEFGRDMQTFEINGKPPREFSEIAKAIYEHWDYGDEGILHIAHPGGLKTGNHTVRFQQSVLAAYGYLPTDEQWVKEPPVPGSGAGSDKAPQIVSYELELA
;
A
#
# COMPACT_ATOMS: atom_id res chain seq x y z
N MET A 1 -5.34 7.39 16.12
CA MET A 1 -3.90 7.38 15.76
C MET A 1 -3.79 8.01 14.36
N PHE A 2 -2.61 8.41 13.89
CA PHE A 2 -2.43 9.17 12.63
C PHE A 2 -2.84 8.41 11.34
N ASP A 3 -3.42 7.23 11.51
CA ASP A 3 -3.86 6.30 10.46
C ASP A 3 -4.89 6.90 9.50
N ASN A 4 -5.52 8.04 9.83
CA ASN A 4 -6.39 8.83 8.94
C ASN A 4 -5.60 9.74 7.96
N PHE A 5 -4.27 9.77 8.06
CA PHE A 5 -3.39 10.62 7.25
C PHE A 5 -2.38 9.81 6.43
N LEU A 6 -2.61 8.50 6.27
CA LEU A 6 -1.73 7.60 5.52
C LEU A 6 -1.97 7.65 4.01
N ILE A 7 -3.10 8.20 3.57
CA ILE A 7 -3.35 8.56 2.17
C ILE A 7 -3.33 10.08 2.05
N ARG A 8 -2.59 10.61 1.06
CA ARG A 8 -2.59 12.05 0.77
C ARG A 8 -3.93 12.45 0.14
N PRO A 9 -4.69 13.40 0.70
CA PRO A 9 -5.92 13.91 0.09
C PRO A 9 -5.67 14.43 -1.34
N GLY A 10 -6.62 14.19 -2.25
CA GLY A 10 -6.55 14.62 -3.65
C GLY A 10 -5.52 13.86 -4.51
N SER A 11 -4.94 12.76 -3.99
CA SER A 11 -3.98 11.95 -4.76
C SER A 11 -4.61 10.81 -5.57
N LEU A 12 -5.90 10.52 -5.36
CA LEU A 12 -6.61 9.46 -6.08
C LEU A 12 -6.82 9.88 -7.54
N GLN A 13 -6.23 9.13 -8.47
CA GLN A 13 -6.26 9.45 -9.89
C GLN A 13 -6.27 8.18 -10.74
N ASN A 14 -7.00 8.19 -11.85
CA ASN A 14 -6.87 7.15 -12.87
C ASN A 14 -5.50 7.26 -13.56
N GLU A 15 -4.92 6.11 -13.91
CA GLU A 15 -3.65 6.01 -14.62
C GLU A 15 -3.87 5.53 -16.04
N ALA A 16 -3.28 6.24 -17.01
CA ALA A 16 -3.40 5.94 -18.42
C ALA A 16 -2.04 5.79 -19.10
N VAL A 17 -1.92 4.78 -19.96
CA VAL A 17 -0.77 4.53 -20.84
C VAL A 17 -1.28 4.48 -22.27
N ASP A 18 -0.67 5.25 -23.17
CA ASP A 18 -1.07 5.35 -24.59
C ASP A 18 -2.57 5.63 -24.79
N GLY A 19 -3.14 6.50 -23.95
CA GLY A 19 -4.55 6.88 -24.01
C GLY A 19 -5.54 5.84 -23.46
N LYS A 20 -5.05 4.72 -22.91
CA LYS A 20 -5.89 3.69 -22.27
C LYS A 20 -5.72 3.72 -20.76
N VAL A 21 -6.84 3.77 -20.04
CA VAL A 21 -6.84 3.69 -18.58
C VAL A 21 -6.53 2.25 -18.14
N ILE A 22 -5.39 2.07 -17.48
CA ILE A 22 -4.87 0.76 -17.04
C ILE A 22 -5.19 0.47 -15.56
N GLY A 23 -5.57 1.49 -14.80
CA GLY A 23 -5.75 1.39 -13.36
C GLY A 23 -5.97 2.74 -12.71
N PHE A 24 -5.68 2.79 -11.42
CA PHE A 24 -5.67 4.02 -10.64
C PHE A 24 -4.51 4.01 -9.65
N LYS A 25 -4.18 5.18 -9.11
CA LYS A 25 -3.11 5.35 -8.13
C LYS A 25 -3.49 6.32 -7.05
N LEU A 26 -2.79 6.22 -5.93
CA LEU A 26 -2.88 7.12 -4.79
C LEU A 26 -1.52 7.28 -4.12
N ALA A 27 -1.28 8.44 -3.54
CA ALA A 27 -0.07 8.68 -2.76
C ALA A 27 -0.30 8.25 -1.30
N VAL A 28 0.61 7.42 -0.81
CA VAL A 28 0.55 6.80 0.52
C VAL A 28 1.78 7.16 1.34
N ARG A 29 1.63 7.13 2.67
CA ARG A 29 2.68 7.44 3.65
C ARG A 29 2.98 6.23 4.53
N ASN A 30 4.15 6.22 5.14
CA ASN A 30 4.56 5.17 6.07
C ASN A 30 3.95 5.42 7.45
N ALA A 31 3.29 4.40 8.04
CA ALA A 31 2.77 4.49 9.39
C ALA A 31 3.86 4.42 10.47
N ASN A 32 5.06 3.92 10.14
CA ASN A 32 6.19 3.84 11.06
C ASN A 32 7.05 5.10 11.02
N TYR A 33 7.12 5.83 12.13
CA TYR A 33 7.88 7.07 12.28
C TYR A 33 9.41 6.91 12.10
N ARG A 34 9.93 5.67 12.12
CA ARG A 34 11.35 5.40 11.83
C ARG A 34 11.62 5.23 10.34
N GLY A 35 10.59 5.26 9.50
CA GLY A 35 10.68 4.67 8.17
C GLY A 35 10.72 3.15 8.24
N VAL A 36 11.00 2.51 7.10
CA VAL A 36 11.13 1.06 7.02
C VAL A 36 12.06 0.66 5.88
N PHE A 37 12.81 -0.43 6.05
CA PHE A 37 13.41 -1.10 4.89
C PHE A 37 12.33 -1.67 3.98
N LEU A 38 12.44 -1.41 2.67
CA LEU A 38 11.42 -1.79 1.70
C LEU A 38 11.19 -3.31 1.64
N SER A 39 12.20 -4.13 1.94
CA SER A 39 12.02 -5.58 2.05
C SER A 39 10.99 -6.02 3.10
N LEU A 40 10.65 -5.17 4.07
CA LEU A 40 9.62 -5.45 5.08
C LEU A 40 8.23 -4.94 4.67
N HIS A 41 8.13 -4.19 3.57
CA HIS A 41 6.86 -3.69 3.09
C HIS A 41 6.13 -4.76 2.28
N ASN A 42 5.04 -5.27 2.83
CA ASN A 42 4.31 -6.42 2.29
C ASN A 42 3.03 -6.04 1.54
N GLY A 43 2.86 -4.76 1.21
CA GLY A 43 1.72 -4.24 0.46
C GLY A 43 0.56 -3.79 1.33
N TYR A 44 -0.64 -3.79 0.74
CA TYR A 44 -1.80 -3.13 1.32
C TYR A 44 -3.06 -3.99 1.21
N PHE A 45 -3.95 -3.82 2.17
CA PHE A 45 -5.37 -4.06 1.94
C PHE A 45 -5.95 -2.80 1.33
N ILE A 46 -6.61 -2.95 0.19
CA ILE A 46 -7.30 -1.86 -0.50
C ILE A 46 -8.69 -2.34 -0.90
N SER A 47 -9.70 -1.55 -0.54
CA SER A 47 -11.03 -1.67 -1.12
C SER A 47 -11.54 -0.30 -1.53
N VAL A 48 -12.17 -0.21 -2.70
CA VAL A 48 -12.81 1.01 -3.20
C VAL A 48 -14.27 0.68 -3.46
N ASP A 49 -15.18 1.41 -2.83
CA ASP A 49 -16.64 1.23 -2.94
C ASP A 49 -17.11 -0.23 -2.73
N GLY A 50 -16.42 -0.95 -1.85
CA GLY A 50 -16.72 -2.36 -1.52
C GLY A 50 -16.07 -3.39 -2.45
N GLN A 51 -15.39 -2.99 -3.52
CA GLN A 51 -14.56 -3.88 -4.33
C GLN A 51 -13.16 -3.96 -3.73
N GLU A 52 -12.66 -5.17 -3.47
CA GLU A 52 -11.30 -5.38 -2.95
C GLU A 52 -10.28 -5.55 -4.09
N PHE A 53 -9.09 -5.00 -3.90
CA PHE A 53 -7.97 -5.09 -4.83
C PHE A 53 -6.81 -5.82 -4.17
N GLY A 54 -6.61 -7.06 -4.61
CA GLY A 54 -5.59 -7.97 -4.08
C GLY A 54 -4.18 -7.43 -4.26
N ARG A 55 -3.25 -7.91 -3.41
CA ARG A 55 -1.82 -7.53 -3.45
C ARG A 55 -1.14 -7.79 -4.79
N ASP A 56 -1.61 -8.79 -5.53
CA ASP A 56 -1.18 -9.16 -6.88
C ASP A 56 -1.58 -8.15 -7.97
N MET A 57 -2.48 -7.22 -7.65
CA MET A 57 -2.85 -6.11 -8.53
C MET A 57 -2.07 -4.83 -8.21
N GLN A 58 -1.15 -4.87 -7.23
CA GLN A 58 -0.51 -3.70 -6.65
C GLN A 58 0.95 -3.59 -7.05
N THR A 59 1.34 -2.40 -7.51
CA THR A 59 2.76 -2.02 -7.61
C THR A 59 3.03 -0.75 -6.84
N PHE A 60 4.27 -0.59 -6.38
CA PHE A 60 4.67 0.50 -5.51
C PHE A 60 5.88 1.25 -6.05
N GLU A 61 5.72 2.56 -6.19
CA GLU A 61 6.73 3.52 -6.66
C GLU A 61 7.24 4.34 -5.47
N ILE A 62 8.56 4.39 -5.29
CA ILE A 62 9.19 5.12 -4.19
C ILE A 62 10.69 5.34 -4.52
N ASN A 63 11.32 6.32 -3.89
CA ASN A 63 12.77 6.58 -4.02
C ASN A 63 13.22 6.82 -5.48
N GLY A 64 12.36 7.42 -6.30
CA GLY A 64 12.62 7.69 -7.72
C GLY A 64 12.77 6.43 -8.59
N LYS A 65 12.36 5.25 -8.09
CA LYS A 65 12.33 4.00 -8.85
C LYS A 65 10.93 3.77 -9.43
N PRO A 66 10.82 3.17 -10.62
CA PRO A 66 9.51 2.86 -11.21
C PRO A 66 8.69 1.92 -10.32
N PRO A 67 7.38 1.81 -10.56
CA PRO A 67 6.50 0.91 -9.82
C PRO A 67 7.02 -0.54 -9.87
N ARG A 68 7.10 -1.19 -8.71
CA ARG A 68 7.54 -2.58 -8.56
C ARG A 68 6.51 -3.42 -7.85
N GLU A 69 6.44 -4.69 -8.20
CA GLU A 69 5.66 -5.69 -7.49
C GLU A 69 6.20 -5.90 -6.07
N PHE A 70 5.32 -6.24 -5.12
CA PHE A 70 5.75 -6.49 -3.74
C PHE A 70 6.66 -7.72 -3.60
N SER A 71 6.63 -8.65 -4.55
CA SER A 71 7.56 -9.79 -4.62
C SER A 71 9.00 -9.37 -4.99
N GLU A 72 9.14 -8.29 -5.76
CA GLU A 72 10.43 -7.68 -6.06
C GLU A 72 10.92 -6.83 -4.88
N ILE A 73 10.03 -6.00 -4.33
CA ILE A 73 10.30 -5.14 -3.16
C ILE A 73 10.75 -5.94 -1.95
N ALA A 74 10.21 -7.14 -1.73
CA ALA A 74 10.64 -8.06 -0.67
C ALA A 74 12.14 -8.40 -0.69
N LYS A 75 12.82 -8.20 -1.84
CA LYS A 75 14.27 -8.43 -2.02
C LYS A 75 15.11 -7.15 -1.87
N ALA A 76 14.48 -5.99 -1.71
CA ALA A 76 15.14 -4.68 -1.62
C ALA A 76 15.68 -4.40 -0.21
N ILE A 77 16.64 -5.21 0.26
CA ILE A 77 17.14 -5.20 1.64
C ILE A 77 18.01 -3.98 2.03
N TYR A 78 18.44 -3.18 1.04
CA TYR A 78 19.26 -1.97 1.26
C TYR A 78 18.49 -0.67 1.03
N GLU A 79 17.24 -0.76 0.57
CA GLU A 79 16.43 0.41 0.28
C GLU A 79 15.57 0.75 1.49
N HIS A 80 15.67 2.00 1.93
CA HIS A 80 14.87 2.50 3.04
C HIS A 80 13.80 3.45 2.50
N TRP A 81 12.58 3.32 3.00
CA TRP A 81 11.50 4.29 2.80
C TRP A 81 11.43 5.20 4.02
N ASP A 82 11.90 6.42 3.85
CA ASP A 82 11.95 7.42 4.90
C ASP A 82 10.54 7.90 5.28
N TYR A 83 10.34 8.21 6.56
CA TYR A 83 9.01 8.55 7.09
C TYR A 83 8.36 9.75 6.40
N GLY A 84 9.17 10.73 5.98
CA GLY A 84 8.69 11.94 5.31
C GLY A 84 8.32 11.75 3.84
N ASP A 85 8.73 10.64 3.22
CA ASP A 85 8.57 10.43 1.79
C ASP A 85 7.21 9.82 1.47
N GLU A 86 6.62 10.27 0.38
CA GLU A 86 5.37 9.73 -0.16
C GLU A 86 5.69 8.69 -1.23
N GLY A 87 5.10 7.51 -1.09
CA GLY A 87 5.12 6.48 -2.13
C GLY A 87 3.85 6.54 -2.96
N ILE A 88 3.91 6.06 -4.19
CA ILE A 88 2.73 5.92 -5.05
C ILE A 88 2.33 4.46 -5.10
N LEU A 89 1.11 4.17 -4.67
CA LEU A 89 0.50 2.85 -4.80
C LEU A 89 -0.33 2.84 -6.08
N HIS A 90 0.02 1.95 -7.00
CA HIS A 90 -0.66 1.73 -8.26
C HIS A 90 -1.50 0.46 -8.15
N ILE A 91 -2.73 0.52 -8.63
CA ILE A 91 -3.68 -0.59 -8.65
C ILE A 91 -4.08 -0.87 -10.09
N ALA A 92 -3.75 -2.07 -10.57
CA ALA A 92 -4.19 -2.53 -11.88
C ALA A 92 -5.72 -2.70 -11.89
N HIS A 93 -6.40 -1.92 -12.72
CA HIS A 93 -7.84 -1.99 -12.88
C HIS A 93 -8.23 -1.40 -14.24
N PRO A 94 -8.22 -2.20 -15.31
CA PRO A 94 -8.54 -1.71 -16.65
C PRO A 94 -9.90 -0.99 -16.67
N GLY A 95 -9.92 0.23 -17.21
CA GLY A 95 -11.09 1.11 -17.18
C GLY A 95 -11.13 2.09 -16.00
N GLY A 96 -10.31 1.86 -14.98
CA GLY A 96 -10.16 2.75 -13.82
C GLY A 96 -11.42 2.87 -12.97
N LEU A 97 -11.44 3.89 -12.11
CA LEU A 97 -12.59 4.26 -11.31
C LEU A 97 -13.44 5.30 -12.04
N LYS A 98 -14.73 5.38 -11.69
CA LYS A 98 -15.60 6.46 -12.17
C LYS A 98 -15.17 7.79 -11.55
N THR A 99 -15.48 8.92 -12.18
CA THR A 99 -15.30 10.24 -11.55
C THR A 99 -16.30 10.42 -10.39
N GLY A 100 -15.86 11.03 -9.29
CA GLY A 100 -16.69 11.32 -8.13
C GLY A 100 -16.04 10.94 -6.80
N ASN A 101 -16.87 10.86 -5.76
CA ASN A 101 -16.42 10.47 -4.43
C ASN A 101 -16.39 8.96 -4.28
N HIS A 102 -15.30 8.46 -3.70
CA HIS A 102 -15.06 7.06 -3.41
C HIS A 102 -14.76 6.84 -1.93
N THR A 103 -15.33 5.77 -1.39
CA THR A 103 -14.94 5.26 -0.07
C THR A 103 -13.80 4.27 -0.23
N VAL A 104 -12.59 4.68 0.18
CA VAL A 104 -11.39 3.86 0.13
C VAL A 104 -11.08 3.29 1.51
N ARG A 105 -11.10 1.96 1.64
CA ARG A 105 -10.65 1.25 2.85
C ARG A 105 -9.20 0.81 2.68
N PHE A 106 -8.39 1.03 3.69
CA PHE A 106 -6.94 0.94 3.60
C PHE A 106 -6.34 0.30 4.86
N GLN A 107 -5.37 -0.59 4.69
CA GLN A 107 -4.47 -1.04 5.75
C GLN A 107 -3.08 -1.28 5.17
N GLN A 108 -2.05 -0.70 5.79
CA GLN A 108 -0.66 -0.96 5.41
C GLN A 108 -0.14 -2.23 6.10
N SER A 109 0.53 -3.10 5.33
CA SER A 109 1.27 -4.25 5.85
C SER A 109 2.77 -3.98 5.83
N VAL A 110 3.36 -3.97 7.02
CA VAL A 110 4.79 -3.83 7.27
C VAL A 110 5.20 -4.87 8.32
N LEU A 111 6.13 -5.74 7.95
CA LEU A 111 6.61 -6.86 8.76
C LEU A 111 7.75 -6.42 9.70
N ALA A 112 7.47 -5.43 10.56
CA ALA A 112 8.46 -4.84 11.48
C ALA A 112 8.17 -5.20 12.95
N ALA A 113 7.96 -6.49 13.23
CA ALA A 113 7.76 -6.97 14.59
C ALA A 113 9.02 -6.80 15.47
N TYR A 114 8.82 -6.61 16.77
CA TYR A 114 9.91 -6.53 17.74
C TYR A 114 10.15 -7.90 18.37
N GLY A 115 11.35 -8.44 18.17
CA GLY A 115 11.75 -9.75 18.69
C GLY A 115 11.27 -10.90 17.82
N TYR A 116 11.52 -12.13 18.30
CA TYR A 116 11.10 -13.35 17.62
C TYR A 116 9.69 -13.76 18.08
N LEU A 117 8.74 -13.85 17.16
CA LEU A 117 7.37 -14.23 17.42
C LEU A 117 7.08 -15.67 16.96
N PRO A 118 6.09 -16.36 17.56
CA PRO A 118 5.70 -17.70 17.13
C PRO A 118 5.29 -17.82 15.65
N THR A 119 4.95 -16.69 15.01
CA THR A 119 4.54 -16.59 13.61
C THR A 119 5.71 -16.51 12.62
N ASP A 120 6.93 -16.22 13.08
CA ASP A 120 8.03 -15.82 12.20
C ASP A 120 8.49 -16.93 11.26
N GLU A 121 8.59 -18.18 11.75
CA GLU A 121 8.92 -19.36 10.93
C GLU A 121 7.96 -19.53 9.74
N GLN A 122 6.67 -19.24 9.98
CA GLN A 122 5.65 -19.31 8.95
C GLN A 122 5.76 -18.12 8.01
N TRP A 123 5.84 -16.90 8.54
CA TRP A 123 5.81 -15.66 7.75
C TRP A 123 7.04 -15.46 6.87
N VAL A 124 8.19 -16.05 7.23
CA VAL A 124 9.36 -16.11 6.35
C VAL A 124 9.07 -16.89 5.05
N LYS A 125 8.19 -17.90 5.12
CA LYS A 125 7.80 -18.72 3.96
C LYS A 125 6.58 -18.15 3.25
N GLU A 126 5.60 -17.72 4.05
CA GLU A 126 4.28 -17.28 3.61
C GLU A 126 3.88 -16.04 4.42
N PRO A 127 4.27 -14.83 3.96
CA PRO A 127 3.88 -13.59 4.60
C PRO A 127 2.35 -13.48 4.72
N PRO A 128 1.83 -12.85 5.79
CA PRO A 128 0.39 -12.70 5.96
C PRO A 128 -0.20 -11.85 4.83
N VAL A 129 -1.43 -12.17 4.42
CA VAL A 129 -2.17 -11.34 3.48
C VAL A 129 -2.64 -10.06 4.21
N PRO A 130 -2.41 -8.86 3.65
CA PRO A 130 -2.91 -7.62 4.23
C PRO A 130 -4.44 -7.63 4.42
N GLY A 131 -4.94 -7.00 5.49
CA GLY A 131 -6.39 -6.83 5.75
C GLY A 131 -6.90 -7.47 7.03
N SER A 132 -6.08 -8.28 7.71
CA SER A 132 -6.42 -8.87 9.02
C SER A 132 -5.80 -8.14 10.21
N GLY A 133 -4.92 -7.17 9.97
CA GLY A 133 -4.04 -6.58 10.98
C GLY A 133 -2.80 -7.43 11.31
N ALA A 134 -2.70 -8.68 10.85
CA ALA A 134 -1.47 -9.45 10.96
C ALA A 134 -0.35 -8.82 10.10
N GLY A 135 0.85 -8.65 10.67
CA GLY A 135 1.99 -8.08 9.95
C GLY A 135 1.77 -6.64 9.48
N SER A 136 1.12 -5.81 10.30
CA SER A 136 0.73 -4.43 9.96
C SER A 136 1.49 -3.36 10.75
N ASP A 137 2.40 -3.76 11.65
CA ASP A 137 3.15 -2.90 12.57
C ASP A 137 2.31 -1.79 13.21
N LYS A 138 2.39 -0.54 12.70
CA LYS A 138 1.69 0.63 13.24
C LYS A 138 0.29 0.85 12.67
N ALA A 139 -0.14 0.06 11.69
CA ALA A 139 -1.44 0.19 11.04
C ALA A 139 -2.34 -1.06 11.21
N PRO A 140 -2.66 -1.52 12.44
CA PRO A 140 -3.40 -2.76 12.64
C PRO A 140 -4.89 -2.71 12.29
N GLN A 141 -5.45 -1.54 12.04
CA GLN A 141 -6.86 -1.35 11.72
C GLN A 141 -7.03 -1.02 10.24
N ILE A 142 -8.13 -1.48 9.65
CA ILE A 142 -8.57 -0.97 8.36
C ILE A 142 -9.21 0.39 8.60
N VAL A 143 -8.72 1.41 7.90
CA VAL A 143 -9.22 2.79 7.99
C VAL A 143 -9.98 3.14 6.71
N SER A 144 -11.07 3.87 6.84
CA SER A 144 -11.86 4.38 5.72
C SER A 144 -11.55 5.84 5.43
N TYR A 145 -11.42 6.15 4.15
CA TYR A 145 -11.16 7.48 3.60
C TYR A 145 -12.25 7.82 2.58
N GLU A 146 -12.69 9.06 2.57
CA GLU A 146 -13.50 9.61 1.47
C GLU A 146 -12.57 10.41 0.56
N LEU A 147 -12.40 9.95 -0.68
CA LEU A 147 -11.50 10.55 -1.66
C LEU A 147 -12.27 10.91 -2.92
N GLU A 148 -12.05 12.12 -3.43
CA GLU A 148 -12.60 12.55 -4.71
C GLU A 148 -11.64 12.22 -5.85
N LEU A 149 -12.15 11.65 -6.93
CA LEU A 149 -11.49 11.52 -8.22
C LEU A 149 -12.17 12.47 -9.20
N ALA A 150 -11.44 13.52 -9.59
CA ALA A 150 -11.90 14.55 -10.51
C ALA A 150 -11.98 14.06 -11.97
#